data_AF-A0A845I6H9-F1
#
_entry.id   AF-A0A845I6H9-F1
#
_cell.length_a   1.000
_cell.length_b   1.000
_cell.length_c   1.000
_cell.angle_alpha   90.00
_cell.angle_beta   90.00
_cell.angle_gamma   90.00
#
_symmetry.space_group_name_H-M   'P 1'
#
loop_
_entity.id
_entity.type
_entity.pdbx_description
1 polymer ?
#
loop_
_entity_poly.entity_id
_entity_poly.type
_entity_poly.pdbx_seq_one_letter_code
_entity_poly.pdbx_strand_id
1 'polypeptide(L)'
;MQDDFDTFGVPVENMEAAKLREQPQRKGFEYHTQVPTRKQVKTLPVDSLTKLLVGWMTNSPIEIVPSRIQVEQVVELLLQRDDADSLERLLAMCRNYIRN
;
A
#
# COMPACT_ATOMS: atom_id res chain seq x y z
N MET A 1 -9.28 -3.43 17.33
CA MET A 1 -8.83 -2.03 17.48
C MET A 1 -7.31 -1.88 17.53
N GLN A 2 -6.53 -2.88 17.93
CA GLN A 2 -5.07 -2.74 18.09
C GLN A 2 -4.27 -2.83 16.77
N ASP A 3 -4.87 -3.34 15.69
CA ASP A 3 -4.24 -3.57 14.38
C ASP A 3 -4.42 -2.42 13.38
N ASP A 4 -5.20 -1.39 13.70
CA ASP A 4 -5.60 -0.39 12.70
C ASP A 4 -4.42 0.47 12.19
N PHE A 5 -3.38 0.61 12.99
CA PHE A 5 -2.14 1.30 12.64
C PHE A 5 -1.03 0.33 12.19
N ASP A 6 -1.29 -0.98 12.18
CA ASP A 6 -0.36 -1.96 11.63
C ASP A 6 -0.15 -1.69 10.13
N THR A 7 1.11 -1.77 9.72
CA THR A 7 1.56 -1.58 8.34
C THR A 7 1.86 -2.94 7.70
N PHE A 8 1.00 -3.92 7.99
CA PHE A 8 1.13 -5.30 7.52
C PHE A 8 2.48 -5.92 7.93
N GLY A 9 2.95 -5.60 9.13
CA GLY A 9 4.22 -6.08 9.67
C GLY A 9 5.49 -5.49 9.03
N VAL A 10 5.41 -4.39 8.26
CA VAL A 10 6.62 -3.69 7.80
C VAL A 10 7.35 -3.05 9.00
N PRO A 11 8.64 -3.35 9.22
CA PRO A 11 9.40 -2.77 10.32
C PRO A 11 9.51 -1.25 10.21
N VAL A 12 9.49 -0.57 11.36
CA VAL A 12 9.60 0.90 11.41
C VAL A 12 10.93 1.37 10.84
N GLU A 13 11.99 0.62 11.09
CA GLU A 13 13.34 0.86 10.59
C GLU A 13 13.39 0.87 9.06
N ASN A 14 12.62 0.00 8.40
CA ASN A 14 12.53 -0.04 6.95
C ASN A 14 11.79 1.18 6.40
N MET A 15 10.72 1.62 7.07
CA MET A 15 9.97 2.82 6.69
C MET A 15 10.82 4.09 6.88
N GLU A 16 11.63 4.16 7.93
CA GLU A 16 12.57 5.26 8.13
C GLU A 16 13.69 5.24 7.07
N ALA A 17 14.26 4.08 6.78
CA ALA A 17 15.27 3.94 5.72
C ALA A 17 14.73 4.33 4.34
N ALA A 18 13.47 3.98 4.03
CA ALA A 18 12.79 4.39 2.81
C ALA A 18 12.68 5.92 2.69
N LYS A 19 12.35 6.62 3.79
CA LYS A 19 12.29 8.08 3.85
C LYS A 19 13.66 8.73 3.73
N LEU A 20 14.68 8.17 4.38
CA LEU A 20 16.06 8.69 4.28
C LEU A 20 16.64 8.53 2.87
N ARG A 21 16.22 7.49 2.14
CA ARG A 21 16.58 7.24 0.75
C ARG A 21 15.69 7.96 -0.26
N GLU A 22 14.79 8.83 0.20
CA GLU A 22 13.98 9.68 -0.66
C GLU A 22 14.89 10.67 -1.38
N GLN A 23 15.46 10.23 -2.49
CA GLN A 23 16.36 11.05 -3.28
C GLN A 23 15.56 12.18 -3.93
N PRO A 24 16.07 13.43 -3.93
CA PRO A 24 15.38 14.58 -4.53
C PRO A 24 15.11 14.46 -6.03
N GLN A 25 15.61 13.41 -6.70
CA GLN A 25 15.34 13.08 -8.10
C GLN A 25 14.04 12.27 -8.31
N ARG A 26 13.48 11.62 -7.28
CA ARG A 26 12.20 10.88 -7.35
C ARG A 26 10.98 11.73 -6.99
N LYS A 27 11.03 13.04 -7.28
CA LYS A 27 9.95 14.02 -7.01
C LYS A 27 8.62 13.74 -7.71
N GLY A 28 8.52 12.71 -8.55
CA GLY A 28 7.32 12.39 -9.32
C GLY A 28 6.26 11.55 -8.59
N PHE A 29 6.61 10.84 -7.51
CA PHE A 29 5.71 9.86 -6.88
C PHE A 29 5.40 10.22 -5.42
N GLU A 30 4.26 10.86 -5.18
CA GLU A 30 3.86 11.42 -3.88
C GLU A 30 3.77 10.40 -2.72
N TYR A 31 3.59 9.10 -3.01
CA TYR A 31 3.35 8.06 -2.00
C TYR A 31 4.34 6.89 -2.01
N HIS A 32 5.43 6.98 -2.78
CA HIS A 32 6.33 5.83 -2.97
C HIS A 32 7.08 5.39 -1.70
N THR A 33 7.26 6.29 -0.73
CA THR A 33 7.89 6.01 0.58
C THR A 33 6.88 5.69 1.67
N GLN A 34 5.58 5.66 1.35
CA GLN A 34 4.51 5.45 2.32
C GLN A 34 3.98 4.02 2.26
N VAL A 35 3.95 3.37 3.42
CA VAL A 35 3.30 2.06 3.61
C VAL A 35 1.89 2.30 4.13
N PRO A 36 0.84 1.71 3.52
CA PRO A 36 -0.52 1.88 4.00
C PRO A 36 -0.71 1.18 5.36
N THR A 37 -1.51 1.80 6.22
CA THR A 37 -2.03 1.14 7.41
C THR A 37 -3.30 0.36 7.09
N ARG A 38 -3.63 -0.65 7.90
CA ARG A 38 -4.90 -1.38 7.78
C ARG A 38 -6.12 -0.45 7.81
N LYS A 39 -6.10 0.58 8.66
CA LYS A 39 -7.16 1.60 8.72
C LYS A 39 -7.27 2.37 7.42
N GLN A 40 -6.16 2.82 6.85
CA GLN A 40 -6.15 3.53 5.57
C GLN A 40 -6.78 2.69 4.46
N VAL A 41 -6.43 1.40 4.37
CA VAL A 41 -7.02 0.50 3.38
C VAL A 41 -8.54 0.39 3.56
N LYS A 42 -9.05 0.36 4.79
CA LYS A 42 -10.48 0.25 5.08
C LYS A 42 -11.25 1.56 4.88
N THR A 43 -10.64 2.72 5.13
CA THR A 43 -11.41 3.98 5.26
C THR A 43 -11.06 5.05 4.23
N LEU A 44 -9.91 4.97 3.55
CA LEU A 44 -9.57 6.01 2.57
C LEU A 44 -10.53 5.97 1.37
N PRO A 45 -10.86 7.13 0.77
CA PRO A 45 -11.54 7.18 -0.51
C PRO A 45 -10.74 6.44 -1.59
N VAL A 46 -11.45 5.83 -2.55
CA VAL A 46 -10.86 4.99 -3.61
C VAL A 46 -9.71 5.69 -4.35
N ASP A 47 -9.87 6.97 -4.70
CA ASP A 47 -8.84 7.72 -5.43
C ASP A 47 -7.54 7.87 -4.64
N SER A 48 -7.65 8.28 -3.37
CA SER A 48 -6.50 8.43 -2.47
C SER A 48 -5.84 7.09 -2.17
N LEU A 49 -6.66 6.06 -1.93
CA LEU A 49 -6.18 4.71 -1.68
C LEU A 49 -5.45 4.13 -2.88
N THR A 50 -5.95 4.38 -4.09
CA THR A 50 -5.32 3.94 -5.33
C THR A 50 -3.94 4.56 -5.50
N LYS A 51 -3.79 5.88 -5.28
CA LYS A 51 -2.49 6.55 -5.36
C LYS A 51 -1.49 5.99 -4.35
N LEU A 52 -1.94 5.75 -3.12
CA LEU A 52 -1.13 5.17 -2.05
C LEU A 52 -0.64 3.75 -2.43
N LEU A 53 -1.57 2.86 -2.81
CA LEU A 53 -1.24 1.48 -3.15
C LEU A 53 -0.40 1.36 -4.42
N VAL A 54 -0.65 2.18 -5.45
CA VAL A 54 0.21 2.23 -6.66
C VAL A 54 1.61 2.69 -6.29
N GLY A 55 1.73 3.75 -5.48
CA GLY A 55 3.01 4.25 -4.98
C GLY A 55 3.79 3.16 -4.28
N TRP A 56 3.14 2.46 -3.36
CA TRP A 56 3.75 1.40 -2.57
C TRP A 56 4.09 0.14 -3.39
N MET A 57 3.22 -0.33 -4.28
CA MET A 57 3.47 -1.57 -5.03
C MET A 57 4.42 -1.39 -6.21
N THR A 58 4.40 -0.23 -6.88
CA THR A 58 5.12 -0.06 -8.16
C THR A 58 6.40 0.76 -8.01
N ASN A 59 6.43 1.70 -7.07
CA ASN A 59 7.48 2.72 -7.01
C ASN A 59 8.26 2.71 -5.69
N SER A 60 7.97 1.76 -4.80
CA SER A 60 8.59 1.71 -3.49
C SER A 60 10.10 1.47 -3.55
N PRO A 61 10.86 2.07 -2.62
CA PRO A 61 12.24 1.67 -2.40
C PRO A 61 12.28 0.26 -1.81
N ILE A 62 13.39 -0.45 -2.07
CA ILE A 62 13.53 -1.89 -1.80
C ILE A 62 13.25 -2.29 -0.34
N GLU A 63 13.47 -1.36 0.60
CA GLU A 63 13.23 -1.54 2.02
C GLU A 63 11.76 -1.82 2.37
N ILE A 64 10.83 -1.28 1.60
CA ILE A 64 9.39 -1.35 1.88
C ILE A 64 8.59 -1.95 0.71
N VAL A 65 9.24 -2.55 -0.29
CA VAL A 65 8.52 -3.25 -1.37
C VAL A 65 7.61 -4.32 -0.74
N PRO A 66 6.30 -4.30 -1.05
CA PRO A 66 5.38 -5.23 -0.43
C PRO A 66 5.64 -6.67 -0.88
N SER A 67 5.62 -7.59 0.07
CA SER A 67 5.55 -9.02 -0.21
C SER A 67 4.17 -9.42 -0.72
N ARG A 68 4.08 -10.57 -1.40
CA ARG A 68 2.80 -11.12 -1.89
C ARG A 68 1.77 -11.29 -0.76
N ILE A 69 2.20 -11.80 0.39
CA ILE A 69 1.34 -12.01 1.57
C ILE A 69 0.76 -10.68 2.08
N GLN A 70 1.54 -9.60 2.07
CA GLN A 70 1.05 -8.29 2.49
C GLN A 70 -0.02 -7.76 1.52
N VAL A 71 0.17 -7.95 0.22
CA VAL A 71 -0.83 -7.55 -0.79
C VAL A 71 -2.09 -8.43 -0.72
N GLU A 72 -1.97 -9.71 -0.39
CA GLU A 72 -3.13 -10.58 -0.12
C GLU A 72 -3.96 -10.05 1.04
N GLN A 73 -3.32 -9.65 2.15
CA GLN A 73 -4.02 -9.03 3.29
C GLN A 73 -4.68 -7.70 2.91
N VAL A 74 -4.08 -6.89 2.03
CA VAL A 74 -4.73 -5.69 1.49
C VAL A 74 -5.99 -6.06 0.72
N VAL A 75 -5.93 -7.08 -0.14
CA VAL A 75 -7.10 -7.56 -0.91
C VAL A 75 -8.21 -8.03 0.02
N GLU A 76 -7.90 -8.78 1.07
CA GLU A 76 -8.89 -9.21 2.07
C GLU A 76 -9.61 -8.02 2.71
N LEU A 77 -8.88 -6.95 3.04
CA LEU A 77 -9.47 -5.74 3.60
C LEU A 77 -10.31 -4.95 2.59
N LEU A 78 -9.87 -4.86 1.34
CA LEU A 78 -10.63 -4.19 0.27
C LEU A 78 -11.96 -4.89 -0.01
N LEU A 79 -11.99 -6.23 0.04
CA LEU A 79 -13.20 -7.03 -0.17
C LEU A 79 -14.23 -6.89 0.96
N GLN A 80 -13.84 -6.39 2.13
CA GLN A 80 -14.72 -6.14 3.26
C GLN A 80 -15.39 -4.75 3.21
N ARG A 81 -15.04 -3.91 2.24
CA ARG A 81 -15.59 -2.56 2.12
C ARG A 81 -16.92 -2.58 1.39
N ASP A 82 -17.82 -1.70 1.82
CA ASP A 82 -19.15 -1.56 1.22
C ASP A 82 -19.11 -0.96 -0.20
N ASP A 83 -18.01 -0.30 -0.58
CA ASP A 83 -17.76 0.29 -1.91
C ASP A 83 -16.97 -0.64 -2.84
N ALA A 84 -17.04 -1.96 -2.65
CA ALA A 84 -16.30 -2.98 -3.39
C ALA A 84 -16.38 -2.83 -4.92
N ASP A 85 -17.54 -2.45 -5.46
CA ASP A 85 -17.75 -2.25 -6.90
C ASP A 85 -16.84 -1.14 -7.47
N SER A 86 -16.57 -0.10 -6.68
CA SER A 86 -15.68 0.99 -7.08
C SER A 86 -14.20 0.61 -6.97
N LEU A 87 -13.89 -0.52 -6.31
CA LEU A 87 -12.54 -1.02 -6.05
C LEU A 87 -12.08 -2.07 -7.07
N GLU A 88 -12.92 -2.50 -8.02
CA GLU A 88 -12.59 -3.59 -8.95
C GLU A 88 -11.24 -3.42 -9.65
N ARG A 89 -10.96 -2.22 -10.15
CA ARG A 89 -9.69 -1.92 -10.84
C ARG A 89 -8.50 -2.03 -9.90
N LEU A 90 -8.66 -1.56 -8.66
CA LEU A 90 -7.62 -1.63 -7.63
C LEU A 90 -7.38 -3.09 -7.19
N LEU A 91 -8.45 -3.85 -6.99
CA LEU A 91 -8.40 -5.29 -6.69
C LEU A 91 -7.71 -6.07 -7.81
N ALA A 92 -8.02 -5.78 -9.08
CA ALA A 92 -7.38 -6.41 -10.23
C ALA A 92 -5.87 -6.13 -10.26
N MET A 93 -5.46 -4.89 -9.96
CA MET A 93 -4.05 -4.52 -9.86
C MET A 93 -3.34 -5.28 -8.74
N CYS A 94 -3.90 -5.33 -7.53
CA CYS A 94 -3.33 -6.10 -6.42
C CYS A 94 -3.19 -7.59 -6.77
N ARG A 95 -4.23 -8.19 -7.39
CA ARG A 95 -4.18 -9.59 -7.84
C ARG A 95 -3.11 -9.83 -8.91
N ASN A 96 -2.91 -8.87 -9.81
CA ASN A 96 -1.83 -8.96 -10.80
C ASN A 96 -0.46 -8.88 -10.14
N TYR A 97 -0.29 -8.01 -9.14
CA TYR A 97 0.97 -7.93 -8.38
C TYR A 97 1.28 -9.25 -7.66
N ILE A 98 0.29 -9.90 -7.04
CA ILE A 98 0.48 -11.18 -6.34
C ILE A 98 0.92 -12.31 -7.30
N ARG A 99 0.42 -12.29 -8.55
CA ARG A 99 0.69 -13.34 -9.55
C ARG A 99 2.07 -13.21 -10.23
N ASN A 100 2.63 -12.00 -10.28
CA ASN A 100 3.96 -11.74 -10.84
C ASN A 100 5.04 -11.89 -9.78
#